data_AF-A0A803M5I4-F1
#
_entry.id   AF-A0A803M5I4-F1
#
_cell.length_a   1.000
_cell.length_b   1.000
_cell.length_c   1.000
_cell.angle_alpha   90.00
_cell.angle_beta   90.00
_cell.angle_gamma   90.00
#
_symmetry.space_group_name_H-M   'P 1'
#
loop_
_entity.id
_entity.type
_entity.pdbx_description
1 polymer ?
#
loop_
_entity_poly.entity_id
_entity_poly.type
_entity_poly.pdbx_seq_one_letter_code
_entity_poly.pdbx_strand_id
1 'polypeptide(L)'
;MGGVRALILDASILLADDCDGNGAPTLRAGADFLFRALQFSQLRKVNLLEKMSEVYSFDCFKVSISALEVLMNEISVAWDDIRKDILFVLHSKKVDDFLKLCERGVLLSILDVDTGGDTNKHPSAHYIEKLEELPLTLCRLNKKVASKEAITVGYCMKPSRQADFAKRGAFPLCSVQHDLMFLPLSYDLSIPLQLQEIDVILHKATDDILSVELNLSLAPKITYTNGMEELRRTLPDHPHCCVIDPFNNIYPVLDRLKIQYLLLGLEDLNKEGFSKIRGAHFLKVESYNDPSLSDKLLEAKVSLPSIVKPQVACGVSSAHSMAIVFSLEDYKELQVPLPTVIQVVDVSSSEENKGLDEKGDPQEYVDHSSTLFKFYVLGEKVFHAVKKSTPNGDVLMKLSQANQLKPLVFDSLKSLPTAEKNQYGDEAVDLELVKNAANWLREKLDLTIFGFDVVIQEGTGDHVIVDVNYLPSFKEVSDDVAIPAFWEAIKNKFRERQQTISQP
;
A
#
# COMPACT_ATOMS: atom_id res chain seq x y z
N MET A 1 -31.22 4.02 -16.48
CA MET A 1 -31.17 2.96 -15.45
C MET A 1 -30.19 3.42 -14.39
N GLY A 2 -30.42 3.13 -13.12
CA GLY A 2 -29.42 3.36 -12.08
C GLY A 2 -28.29 2.34 -12.22
N GLY A 3 -27.15 2.59 -11.56
CA GLY A 3 -26.06 1.61 -11.45
C GLY A 3 -26.48 0.40 -10.63
N VAL A 4 -25.66 -0.65 -10.61
CA VAL A 4 -25.86 -1.75 -9.66
C VAL A 4 -25.57 -1.23 -8.25
N ARG A 5 -26.58 -1.26 -7.38
CA ARG A 5 -26.52 -0.79 -5.99
C ARG A 5 -26.66 -1.93 -4.97
N ALA A 6 -27.13 -3.09 -5.42
CA ALA A 6 -27.23 -4.26 -4.57
C ALA A 6 -26.93 -5.57 -5.31
N LEU A 7 -26.49 -6.56 -4.54
CA LEU A 7 -26.06 -7.87 -5.04
C LEU A 7 -26.72 -8.98 -4.24
N ILE A 8 -27.26 -9.98 -4.96
CA ILE A 8 -27.82 -11.20 -4.37
C ILE A 8 -27.06 -12.38 -4.93
N LEU A 9 -26.40 -13.14 -4.04
CA LEU A 9 -25.57 -14.28 -4.40
C LEU A 9 -26.27 -15.58 -3.98
N ASP A 10 -26.61 -16.44 -4.94
CA ASP A 10 -27.11 -17.78 -4.61
C ASP A 10 -25.99 -18.64 -4.04
N ALA A 11 -26.23 -19.35 -2.94
CA ALA A 11 -25.21 -20.17 -2.27
C ALA A 11 -24.53 -21.19 -3.20
N SER A 12 -25.21 -21.69 -4.24
CA SER A 12 -24.64 -22.67 -5.17
C SER A 12 -23.49 -22.15 -6.03
N ILE A 13 -23.32 -20.83 -6.17
CA ILE A 13 -22.16 -20.28 -6.88
C ILE A 13 -20.90 -20.26 -6.00
N LEU A 14 -21.09 -20.24 -4.68
CA LEU A 14 -20.02 -20.06 -3.69
C LEU A 14 -19.50 -21.38 -3.14
N LEU A 15 -20.35 -22.40 -3.09
CA LEU A 15 -19.99 -23.72 -2.60
C LEU A 15 -19.44 -24.59 -3.75
N ALA A 16 -18.43 -25.39 -3.44
CA ALA A 16 -17.99 -26.49 -4.29
C ALA A 16 -18.92 -27.69 -4.10
N ASP A 17 -19.00 -28.56 -5.10
CA ASP A 17 -19.80 -29.80 -5.04
C ASP A 17 -19.20 -30.84 -4.07
N ASP A 18 -17.94 -30.65 -3.65
CA ASP A 18 -17.22 -31.52 -2.72
C ASP A 18 -17.23 -30.99 -1.27
N CYS A 19 -17.42 -31.90 -0.31
CA CYS A 19 -17.23 -31.61 1.12
C CYS A 19 -15.77 -31.81 1.54
N ASP A 20 -15.33 -31.09 2.58
CA ASP A 20 -14.03 -31.38 3.20
C ASP A 20 -14.01 -32.79 3.83
N GLY A 21 -12.84 -33.25 4.28
CA GLY A 21 -12.69 -34.56 4.92
C GLY A 21 -13.56 -34.78 6.18
N ASN A 22 -14.22 -33.73 6.68
CA ASN A 22 -15.13 -33.74 7.83
C ASN A 22 -16.60 -33.52 7.43
N GLY A 23 -16.94 -33.48 6.14
CA GLY A 23 -18.31 -33.28 5.64
C GLY A 23 -18.80 -31.83 5.66
N ALA A 24 -17.93 -30.84 5.89
CA ALA A 24 -18.29 -29.43 5.83
C ALA A 24 -18.23 -28.92 4.37
N PRO A 25 -19.15 -28.01 3.97
CA PRO A 25 -19.15 -27.44 2.64
C PRO A 25 -17.89 -26.60 2.40
N THR A 26 -17.19 -26.85 1.29
CA THR A 26 -16.00 -26.08 0.90
C THR A 26 -16.35 -24.95 -0.07
N LEU A 27 -15.54 -23.89 -0.06
CA LEU A 27 -15.74 -22.78 -0.98
C LEU A 27 -15.13 -23.06 -2.33
N ARG A 28 -15.83 -22.61 -3.36
CA ARG A 28 -15.33 -22.60 -4.74
C ARG A 28 -14.13 -21.65 -4.85
N ALA A 29 -13.20 -21.99 -5.75
CA ALA A 29 -12.13 -21.08 -6.15
C ALA A 29 -12.71 -19.70 -6.53
N GLY A 30 -12.02 -18.63 -6.12
CA GLY A 30 -12.46 -17.26 -6.34
C GLY A 30 -13.45 -16.68 -5.33
N ALA A 31 -14.10 -17.51 -4.50
CA ALA A 31 -15.05 -17.02 -3.50
C ALA A 31 -14.38 -16.06 -2.49
N ASP A 32 -13.19 -16.40 -2.00
CA ASP A 32 -12.43 -15.54 -1.08
C ASP A 32 -12.01 -14.20 -1.71
N PHE A 33 -11.62 -14.21 -3.00
CA PHE A 33 -11.33 -12.99 -3.74
C PHE A 33 -12.58 -12.12 -3.85
N LEU A 34 -13.71 -12.73 -4.23
CA LEU A 34 -14.98 -12.05 -4.36
C LEU A 34 -15.45 -11.46 -3.03
N PHE A 35 -15.36 -12.20 -1.93
CA PHE A 35 -15.76 -11.69 -0.61
C PHE A 35 -14.91 -10.50 -0.18
N ARG A 36 -13.59 -10.54 -0.39
CA ARG A 36 -12.72 -9.39 -0.11
C ARG A 36 -13.07 -8.17 -0.98
N ALA A 37 -13.33 -8.38 -2.27
CA ALA A 37 -13.74 -7.31 -3.18
C ALA A 37 -15.10 -6.70 -2.78
N LEU A 38 -16.02 -7.52 -2.28
CA LEU A 38 -17.35 -7.08 -1.90
C LEU A 38 -17.43 -6.49 -0.51
N GLN A 39 -16.69 -6.97 0.49
CA GLN A 39 -16.90 -6.64 1.91
C GLN A 39 -17.15 -5.14 2.15
N PHE A 40 -16.31 -4.28 1.56
CA PHE A 40 -16.39 -2.81 1.71
C PHE A 40 -16.80 -2.06 0.44
N SER A 41 -17.39 -2.75 -0.54
CA SER A 41 -17.76 -2.19 -1.85
C SER A 41 -18.90 -1.16 -1.86
N GLN A 42 -19.41 -0.75 -0.69
CA GLN A 42 -20.62 0.08 -0.51
C GLN A 42 -21.93 -0.50 -1.09
N LEU A 43 -21.89 -1.63 -1.80
CA LEU A 43 -23.09 -2.35 -2.25
C LEU A 43 -23.84 -2.95 -1.05
N ARG A 44 -25.18 -3.00 -1.14
CA ARG A 44 -25.98 -3.86 -0.25
C ARG A 44 -25.81 -5.31 -0.73
N LYS A 45 -25.48 -6.24 0.18
CA LYS A 45 -25.24 -7.65 -0.19
C LYS A 45 -26.11 -8.58 0.65
N VAL A 46 -26.71 -9.56 -0.03
CA VAL A 46 -27.39 -10.68 0.60
C VAL A 46 -26.73 -11.99 0.17
N ASN A 47 -26.34 -12.79 1.17
CA ASN A 47 -25.86 -14.16 1.04
C ASN A 47 -26.97 -15.14 1.50
N LEU A 48 -26.93 -16.40 1.07
CA LEU A 48 -27.82 -17.47 1.53
C LEU A 48 -27.11 -18.42 2.53
N LEU A 49 -25.95 -18.01 3.08
CA LEU A 49 -25.13 -18.78 4.04
C LEU A 49 -24.91 -18.03 5.37
N GLU A 50 -25.34 -18.64 6.48
CA GLU A 50 -25.28 -18.03 7.83
C GLU A 50 -23.83 -17.89 8.35
N LYS A 51 -23.00 -18.94 8.29
CA LYS A 51 -21.63 -18.91 8.87
C LYS A 51 -20.70 -17.88 8.24
N MET A 52 -20.85 -17.60 6.94
CA MET A 52 -20.00 -16.65 6.23
C MET A 52 -20.51 -15.21 6.33
N SER A 53 -21.80 -15.05 6.59
CA SER A 53 -22.43 -13.75 6.83
C SER A 53 -21.79 -13.04 8.03
N GLU A 54 -21.43 -13.79 9.08
CA GLU A 54 -20.75 -13.27 10.27
C GLU A 54 -19.31 -12.83 9.97
N VAL A 55 -18.56 -13.61 9.19
CA VAL A 55 -17.14 -13.33 8.89
C VAL A 55 -16.97 -12.10 8.01
N TYR A 56 -17.84 -11.93 7.01
CA TYR A 56 -17.72 -10.87 6.01
C TYR A 56 -18.80 -9.78 6.13
N SER A 57 -19.64 -9.83 7.16
CA SER A 57 -20.71 -8.86 7.45
C SER A 57 -21.71 -8.68 6.30
N PHE A 58 -22.27 -9.80 5.81
CA PHE A 58 -23.34 -9.79 4.82
C PHE A 58 -24.70 -10.07 5.47
N ASP A 59 -25.80 -9.57 4.90
CA ASP A 59 -27.13 -10.00 5.33
C ASP A 59 -27.42 -11.41 4.79
N CYS A 60 -28.11 -12.26 5.56
CA CYS A 60 -28.43 -13.61 5.15
C CYS A 60 -29.92 -13.90 5.17
N PHE A 61 -30.45 -14.48 4.09
CA PHE A 61 -31.86 -14.91 3.99
C PHE A 61 -31.93 -16.32 3.42
N LYS A 62 -32.91 -17.11 3.86
CA LYS A 62 -33.21 -18.42 3.27
C LYS A 62 -34.42 -18.28 2.35
N VAL A 63 -34.22 -18.49 1.06
CA VAL A 63 -35.29 -18.32 0.06
C VAL A 63 -35.57 -19.61 -0.68
N SER A 64 -36.85 -20.00 -0.74
CA SER A 64 -37.34 -21.06 -1.62
C SER A 64 -37.70 -20.46 -2.99
N ILE A 65 -37.29 -21.13 -4.07
CA ILE A 65 -37.51 -20.69 -5.47
C ILE A 65 -39.01 -20.46 -5.77
N SER A 66 -39.91 -21.20 -5.13
CA SER A 66 -41.37 -21.03 -5.24
C SER A 66 -41.92 -19.72 -4.67
N ALA A 67 -41.10 -18.92 -3.97
CA ALA A 67 -41.49 -17.69 -3.28
C ALA A 67 -40.80 -16.44 -3.88
N LEU A 68 -40.33 -16.49 -5.11
CA LEU A 68 -39.56 -15.40 -5.74
C LEU A 68 -40.30 -14.04 -5.75
N GLU A 69 -41.62 -14.04 -5.93
CA GLU A 69 -42.43 -12.82 -5.82
C GLU A 69 -42.49 -12.28 -4.39
N VAL A 70 -42.47 -13.18 -3.40
CA VAL A 70 -42.37 -12.82 -1.98
C VAL A 70 -40.99 -12.22 -1.71
N LEU A 71 -39.91 -12.86 -2.18
CA LEU A 71 -38.55 -12.33 -2.07
C LEU A 71 -38.44 -10.92 -2.69
N MET A 72 -38.96 -10.72 -3.91
CA MET A 72 -38.90 -9.41 -4.57
C MET A 72 -39.70 -8.34 -3.82
N ASN A 73 -40.81 -8.72 -3.17
CA ASN A 73 -41.55 -7.82 -2.30
C ASN A 73 -40.79 -7.54 -1.00
N GLU A 74 -40.21 -8.55 -0.36
CA GLU A 74 -39.37 -8.40 0.83
C GLU A 74 -38.16 -7.50 0.56
N ILE A 75 -37.46 -7.71 -0.56
CA ILE A 75 -36.36 -6.85 -1.02
C ILE A 75 -36.85 -5.43 -1.29
N SER A 76 -38.00 -5.27 -1.97
CA SER A 76 -38.56 -3.95 -2.23
C SER A 76 -38.88 -3.18 -0.94
N VAL A 77 -39.29 -3.88 0.11
CA VAL A 77 -39.55 -3.31 1.44
C VAL A 77 -38.26 -3.03 2.18
N ALA A 78 -37.29 -3.95 2.15
CA ALA A 78 -36.02 -3.82 2.87
C ALA A 78 -35.11 -2.76 2.25
N TRP A 79 -35.17 -2.58 0.93
CA TRP A 79 -34.20 -1.78 0.18
C TRP A 79 -34.79 -0.55 -0.52
N ASP A 80 -36.04 -0.14 -0.26
CA ASP A 80 -36.67 1.05 -0.85
C ASP A 80 -36.80 1.01 -2.40
N ASP A 81 -37.32 -0.11 -2.93
CA ASP A 81 -37.71 -0.30 -4.35
C ASP A 81 -36.62 0.00 -5.41
N ILE A 82 -35.39 -0.48 -5.19
CA ILE A 82 -34.28 -0.34 -6.16
C ILE A 82 -34.26 -1.43 -7.25
N ARG A 83 -35.41 -2.01 -7.63
CA ARG A 83 -35.48 -3.30 -8.39
C ARG A 83 -34.63 -3.39 -9.66
N LYS A 84 -34.38 -2.27 -10.35
CA LYS A 84 -33.58 -2.20 -11.60
C LYS A 84 -32.07 -2.11 -11.37
N ASP A 85 -31.65 -1.94 -10.13
CA ASP A 85 -30.27 -1.70 -9.70
C ASP A 85 -29.74 -2.91 -8.88
N ILE A 86 -30.44 -4.05 -8.90
CA ILE A 86 -30.06 -5.27 -8.20
C ILE A 86 -29.51 -6.28 -9.21
N LEU A 87 -28.30 -6.77 -8.97
CA LEU A 87 -27.72 -7.88 -9.72
C LEU A 87 -27.92 -9.19 -8.97
N PHE A 88 -28.60 -10.14 -9.61
CA PHE A 88 -28.71 -11.52 -9.14
C PHE A 88 -27.56 -12.34 -9.75
N VAL A 89 -26.90 -13.15 -8.94
CA VAL A 89 -25.82 -14.04 -9.39
C VAL A 89 -26.18 -15.48 -9.08
N LEU A 90 -26.32 -16.30 -10.13
CA LEU A 90 -26.85 -17.65 -10.04
C LEU A 90 -25.94 -18.65 -10.75
N HIS A 91 -26.02 -19.92 -10.38
CA HIS A 91 -25.38 -21.00 -11.14
C HIS A 91 -26.23 -21.35 -12.37
N SER A 92 -25.58 -21.67 -13.48
CA SER A 92 -26.23 -22.13 -14.73
C SER A 92 -27.32 -23.20 -14.53
N LYS A 93 -27.15 -24.13 -13.57
CA LYS A 93 -28.11 -25.20 -13.22
C LYS A 93 -29.45 -24.70 -12.66
N LYS A 94 -29.54 -23.43 -12.23
CA LYS A 94 -30.74 -22.82 -11.61
C LYS A 94 -31.34 -21.69 -12.46
N VAL A 95 -30.91 -21.53 -13.72
CA VAL A 95 -31.26 -20.39 -14.57
C VAL A 95 -32.71 -20.41 -15.02
N ASP A 96 -33.28 -21.58 -15.30
CA ASP A 96 -34.63 -21.73 -15.88
C ASP A 96 -35.72 -21.06 -15.03
N ASP A 97 -35.58 -21.06 -13.71
CA ASP A 97 -36.52 -20.43 -12.78
C ASP A 97 -36.42 -18.90 -12.75
N PHE A 98 -35.29 -18.33 -13.18
CA PHE A 98 -34.95 -16.91 -13.04
C PHE A 98 -34.96 -16.12 -14.37
N LEU A 99 -34.99 -16.79 -15.51
CA LEU A 99 -35.08 -16.11 -16.82
C LEU A 99 -36.32 -15.23 -16.96
N LYS A 100 -37.44 -15.60 -16.31
CA LYS A 100 -38.66 -14.78 -16.23
C LYS A 100 -38.45 -13.43 -15.52
N LEU A 101 -37.40 -13.27 -14.71
CA LEU A 101 -37.07 -11.99 -14.07
C LEU A 101 -36.35 -11.02 -15.01
N CYS A 102 -35.59 -11.53 -15.99
CA CYS A 102 -34.95 -10.69 -17.01
C CYS A 102 -36.01 -9.88 -17.77
N GLU A 103 -37.15 -10.50 -18.11
CA GLU A 103 -38.31 -9.84 -18.74
C GLU A 103 -38.91 -8.74 -17.86
N ARG A 104 -38.69 -8.78 -16.54
CA ARG A 104 -39.15 -7.79 -15.56
C ARG A 104 -38.09 -6.73 -15.24
N GLY A 105 -36.97 -6.70 -15.97
CA GLY A 105 -35.94 -5.67 -15.87
C GLY A 105 -34.93 -5.87 -14.72
N VAL A 106 -34.81 -7.09 -14.19
CA VAL A 106 -33.80 -7.47 -13.21
C VAL A 106 -32.49 -7.81 -13.91
N LEU A 107 -31.35 -7.36 -13.37
CA LEU A 107 -30.03 -7.71 -13.89
C LEU A 107 -29.62 -9.10 -13.41
N LEU A 108 -29.16 -9.94 -14.34
CA LEU A 108 -28.77 -11.31 -14.04
C LEU A 108 -27.33 -11.58 -14.50
N SER A 109 -26.53 -12.16 -13.61
CA SER A 109 -25.23 -12.76 -13.90
C SER A 109 -25.29 -14.27 -13.62
N ILE A 110 -24.77 -15.06 -14.55
CA ILE A 110 -24.83 -16.53 -14.52
C ILE A 110 -23.40 -17.04 -14.47
N LEU A 111 -23.08 -17.80 -13.42
CA LEU A 111 -21.85 -18.57 -13.32
C LEU A 111 -22.01 -19.88 -14.11
N ASP A 112 -21.25 -20.00 -15.18
CA ASP A 112 -21.30 -21.12 -16.13
C ASP A 112 -19.95 -21.85 -16.16
N VAL A 113 -19.80 -22.84 -15.27
CA VAL A 113 -18.54 -23.58 -15.08
C VAL A 113 -18.54 -24.92 -15.85
N ASP A 114 -19.71 -25.39 -16.27
CA ASP A 114 -19.92 -26.78 -16.70
C ASP A 114 -20.17 -26.94 -18.20
N THR A 115 -20.42 -25.87 -18.96
CA THR A 115 -20.80 -25.99 -20.38
C THR A 115 -19.74 -25.44 -21.34
N GLY A 116 -18.82 -26.32 -21.77
CA GLY A 116 -18.05 -26.14 -23.01
C GLY A 116 -18.90 -26.29 -24.29
N GLY A 117 -20.22 -26.07 -24.20
CA GLY A 117 -21.20 -26.45 -25.21
C GLY A 117 -22.28 -25.38 -25.38
N ASP A 118 -22.61 -25.16 -26.64
CA ASP A 118 -23.57 -24.21 -27.22
C ASP A 118 -24.96 -24.31 -26.55
N THR A 119 -25.14 -23.64 -25.41
CA THR A 119 -26.45 -23.40 -24.81
C THR A 119 -26.96 -22.05 -25.30
N ASN A 120 -28.27 -21.95 -25.60
CA ASN A 120 -28.93 -20.70 -25.98
C ASN A 120 -28.79 -19.68 -24.83
N LYS A 121 -27.68 -18.94 -24.81
CA LYS A 121 -27.41 -17.89 -23.83
C LYS A 121 -28.48 -16.83 -23.96
N HIS A 122 -29.18 -16.55 -22.87
CA HIS A 122 -30.21 -15.52 -22.87
C HIS A 122 -29.53 -14.16 -23.09
N PRO A 123 -29.92 -13.39 -24.12
CA PRO A 123 -29.17 -12.20 -24.55
C PRO A 123 -29.11 -11.09 -23.50
N SER A 124 -30.02 -11.11 -22.51
CA SER A 124 -30.07 -10.13 -21.43
C SER A 124 -29.31 -10.52 -20.16
N ALA A 125 -28.71 -11.71 -20.10
CA ALA A 125 -27.94 -12.17 -18.94
C ALA A 125 -26.43 -12.04 -19.19
N HIS A 126 -25.69 -11.68 -18.13
CA HIS A 126 -24.23 -11.70 -18.14
C HIS A 126 -23.74 -13.10 -17.78
N TYR A 127 -22.77 -13.63 -18.51
CA TYR A 127 -22.19 -14.95 -18.22
C TYR A 127 -20.76 -14.75 -17.75
N ILE A 128 -20.42 -15.42 -16.64
CA ILE A 128 -19.07 -15.47 -16.08
C ILE A 128 -18.65 -16.92 -15.95
N GLU A 129 -17.38 -17.22 -16.22
CA GLU A 129 -16.83 -18.58 -16.08
C GLU A 129 -16.17 -18.76 -14.71
N LYS A 130 -15.60 -17.66 -14.18
CA LYS A 130 -14.97 -17.60 -12.86
C LYS A 130 -15.64 -16.56 -11.96
N LEU A 131 -15.66 -16.81 -10.64
CA LEU A 131 -16.22 -15.87 -9.66
C LEU A 131 -15.47 -14.54 -9.63
N GLU A 132 -14.18 -14.58 -9.93
CA GLU A 132 -13.29 -13.43 -10.02
C GLU A 132 -13.73 -12.42 -11.10
N GLU A 133 -14.54 -12.82 -12.08
CA GLU A 133 -15.07 -11.94 -13.13
C GLU A 133 -16.23 -11.06 -12.65
N LEU A 134 -16.82 -11.38 -11.50
CA LEU A 134 -17.99 -10.66 -11.00
C LEU A 134 -17.69 -9.19 -10.66
N PRO A 135 -16.57 -8.83 -9.98
CA PRO A 135 -16.16 -7.43 -9.81
C PRO A 135 -15.99 -6.68 -11.14
N LEU A 136 -15.43 -7.32 -12.16
CA LEU A 136 -15.30 -6.75 -13.51
C LEU A 136 -16.67 -6.51 -14.16
N THR A 137 -17.60 -7.46 -14.01
CA THR A 137 -18.98 -7.35 -14.50
C THR A 137 -19.73 -6.21 -13.81
N LEU A 138 -19.59 -6.08 -12.48
CA LEU A 138 -20.15 -4.98 -11.70
C LEU A 138 -19.58 -3.63 -12.15
N CYS A 139 -18.27 -3.57 -12.41
CA CYS A 139 -17.61 -2.38 -12.94
C CYS A 139 -18.21 -1.99 -14.30
N ARG A 140 -18.30 -2.92 -15.25
CA ARG A 140 -18.89 -2.69 -16.58
C ARG A 140 -20.32 -2.18 -16.52
N LEU A 141 -21.15 -2.79 -15.68
CA LEU A 141 -22.55 -2.39 -15.51
C LEU A 141 -22.69 -0.97 -14.97
N ASN A 142 -21.88 -0.62 -13.97
CA ASN A 142 -21.89 0.72 -13.40
C ASN A 142 -21.29 1.77 -14.33
N LYS A 143 -20.22 1.44 -15.06
CA LYS A 143 -19.58 2.36 -16.02
C LYS A 143 -20.55 2.80 -17.13
N LYS A 144 -21.49 1.94 -17.54
CA LYS A 144 -22.53 2.27 -18.55
C LYS A 144 -23.49 3.38 -18.14
N VAL A 145 -23.66 3.61 -16.85
CA VAL A 145 -24.61 4.60 -16.30
C VAL A 145 -23.92 5.69 -15.49
N ALA A 146 -22.61 5.56 -15.27
CA ALA A 146 -21.78 6.58 -14.65
C ALA A 146 -21.64 7.82 -15.55
N SER A 147 -21.19 8.92 -14.94
CA SER A 147 -20.72 10.10 -15.66
C SER A 147 -19.67 9.70 -16.71
N LYS A 148 -19.63 10.38 -17.86
CA LYS A 148 -18.53 10.23 -18.83
C LYS A 148 -17.16 10.58 -18.24
N GLU A 149 -17.14 11.32 -17.13
CA GLU A 149 -15.94 11.75 -16.42
C GLU A 149 -15.54 10.76 -15.30
N ALA A 150 -16.29 9.69 -15.08
CA ALA A 150 -15.95 8.69 -14.07
C ALA A 150 -14.67 7.94 -14.49
N ILE A 151 -13.74 7.83 -13.54
CA ILE A 151 -12.44 7.20 -13.72
C ILE A 151 -12.47 5.82 -13.06
N THR A 152 -12.18 4.77 -13.82
CA THR A 152 -11.98 3.43 -13.28
C THR A 152 -10.52 3.24 -12.88
N VAL A 153 -10.28 3.01 -11.58
CA VAL A 153 -8.98 2.70 -11.00
C VAL A 153 -8.88 1.19 -10.77
N GLY A 154 -8.10 0.51 -11.59
CA GLY A 154 -7.66 -0.85 -11.30
C GLY A 154 -6.61 -0.83 -10.20
N TYR A 155 -6.67 -1.75 -9.23
CA TYR A 155 -5.66 -1.81 -8.17
C TYR A 155 -5.10 -3.20 -7.91
N CYS A 156 -3.80 -3.25 -7.59
CA CYS A 156 -3.09 -4.46 -7.17
C CYS A 156 -2.11 -4.19 -6.02
N MET A 157 -2.25 -4.96 -4.95
CA MET A 157 -1.44 -4.91 -3.72
C MET A 157 -1.74 -6.16 -2.89
N LYS A 158 -0.96 -6.46 -1.84
CA LYS A 158 -1.23 -7.65 -1.03
C LYS A 158 -2.62 -7.62 -0.38
N PRO A 159 -3.27 -8.77 -0.13
CA PRO A 159 -4.64 -8.82 0.40
C PRO A 159 -4.86 -8.05 1.70
N SER A 160 -3.91 -8.07 2.64
CA SER A 160 -4.03 -7.32 3.89
C SER A 160 -4.07 -5.81 3.68
N ARG A 161 -3.29 -5.29 2.72
CA ARG A 161 -3.34 -3.85 2.37
C ARG A 161 -4.64 -3.50 1.66
N GLN A 162 -5.12 -4.36 0.76
CA GLN A 162 -6.43 -4.15 0.12
C GLN A 162 -7.54 -4.01 1.17
N ALA A 163 -7.56 -4.92 2.15
CA ALA A 163 -8.52 -4.90 3.24
C ALA A 163 -8.41 -3.63 4.10
N ASP A 164 -7.19 -3.21 4.45
CA ASP A 164 -6.95 -1.99 5.25
C ASP A 164 -7.50 -0.73 4.56
N PHE A 165 -7.23 -0.56 3.26
CA PHE A 165 -7.73 0.58 2.48
C PHE A 165 -9.25 0.50 2.27
N ALA A 166 -9.76 -0.69 1.93
CA ALA A 166 -11.18 -0.90 1.69
C ALA A 166 -12.01 -0.65 2.95
N LYS A 167 -11.55 -1.10 4.13
CA LYS A 167 -12.20 -0.85 5.43
C LYS A 167 -12.36 0.63 5.74
N ARG A 168 -11.44 1.46 5.27
CA ARG A 168 -11.46 2.93 5.40
C ARG A 168 -12.31 3.63 4.33
N GLY A 169 -12.94 2.87 3.44
CA GLY A 169 -13.76 3.38 2.35
C GLY A 169 -12.96 3.88 1.15
N ALA A 170 -11.66 3.56 1.04
CA ALA A 170 -10.80 4.07 -0.04
C ALA A 170 -11.13 3.48 -1.42
N PHE A 171 -11.73 2.28 -1.46
CA PHE A 171 -11.96 1.50 -2.68
C PHE A 171 -13.45 1.20 -2.92
N PRO A 172 -14.28 2.21 -3.23
CA PRO A 172 -15.65 1.98 -3.65
C PRO A 172 -15.65 1.26 -5.01
N LEU A 173 -16.11 0.00 -5.03
CA LEU A 173 -16.26 -0.79 -6.28
C LEU A 173 -17.31 -0.17 -7.21
N CYS A 174 -18.31 0.48 -6.63
CA CYS A 174 -19.42 1.11 -7.33
C CYS A 174 -19.66 2.46 -6.66
N SER A 175 -19.40 3.57 -7.36
CA SER A 175 -19.76 4.89 -6.85
C SER A 175 -20.66 5.61 -7.82
N VAL A 176 -21.84 6.00 -7.33
CA VAL A 176 -22.75 6.94 -8.00
C VAL A 176 -22.50 8.37 -7.48
N GLN A 177 -21.76 8.51 -6.38
CA GLN A 177 -21.53 9.79 -5.68
C GLN A 177 -20.13 10.37 -5.91
N HIS A 178 -19.19 9.57 -6.43
CA HIS A 178 -17.82 9.97 -6.67
C HIS A 178 -17.42 9.62 -8.11
N ASP A 179 -16.61 10.48 -8.74
CA ASP A 179 -16.08 10.26 -10.09
C ASP A 179 -14.99 9.17 -10.15
N LEU A 180 -14.96 8.24 -9.19
CA LEU A 180 -13.99 7.16 -9.09
C LEU A 180 -14.67 5.83 -8.76
N MET A 181 -14.25 4.79 -9.48
CA MET A 181 -14.61 3.40 -9.23
C MET A 181 -13.33 2.57 -9.08
N PHE A 182 -13.26 1.71 -8.07
CA PHE A 182 -12.07 0.91 -7.79
C PHE A 182 -12.30 -0.57 -8.10
N LEU A 183 -11.54 -1.10 -9.06
CA LEU A 183 -11.63 -2.49 -9.49
C LEU A 183 -10.42 -3.29 -8.98
N PRO A 184 -10.58 -4.26 -8.06
CA PRO A 184 -9.48 -5.16 -7.71
C PRO A 184 -9.09 -6.00 -8.93
N LEU A 185 -7.80 -6.02 -9.26
CA LEU A 185 -7.28 -6.94 -10.27
C LEU A 185 -7.16 -8.35 -9.71
N SER A 186 -7.56 -9.34 -10.50
CA SER A 186 -7.28 -10.75 -10.27
C SER A 186 -6.25 -11.26 -11.26
N TYR A 187 -5.19 -11.91 -10.76
CA TYR A 187 -4.20 -12.60 -11.59
C TYR A 187 -4.70 -13.95 -12.11
N ASP A 188 -5.86 -14.43 -11.63
CA ASP A 188 -6.53 -15.63 -12.16
C ASP A 188 -7.37 -15.34 -13.42
N LEU A 189 -7.47 -14.06 -13.80
CA LEU A 189 -8.11 -13.57 -15.00
C LEU A 189 -7.10 -12.99 -15.98
N SER A 190 -7.46 -12.96 -17.26
CA SER A 190 -6.68 -12.28 -18.30
C SER A 190 -6.45 -10.81 -17.91
N ILE A 191 -5.19 -10.40 -17.81
CA ILE A 191 -4.84 -9.00 -17.55
C ILE A 191 -5.36 -8.07 -18.67
N PRO A 192 -5.12 -8.35 -19.98
CA PRO A 192 -5.66 -7.52 -21.06
C PRO A 192 -7.17 -7.30 -20.97
N LEU A 193 -7.96 -8.32 -20.62
CA LEU A 193 -9.41 -8.21 -20.49
C LEU A 193 -9.82 -7.21 -19.40
N GLN A 194 -9.09 -7.18 -18.29
CA GLN A 194 -9.34 -6.26 -17.18
C GLN A 194 -8.92 -4.83 -17.54
N LEU A 195 -7.76 -4.67 -18.19
CA LEU A 195 -7.21 -3.35 -18.58
C LEU A 195 -8.09 -2.59 -19.58
N GLN A 196 -8.96 -3.26 -20.34
CA GLN A 196 -9.93 -2.61 -21.23
C GLN A 196 -10.92 -1.71 -20.49
N GLU A 197 -11.20 -2.01 -19.21
CA GLU A 197 -12.19 -1.26 -18.42
C GLU A 197 -11.55 -0.21 -17.52
N ILE A 198 -10.21 -0.18 -17.45
CA ILE A 198 -9.43 0.59 -16.49
C ILE A 198 -8.80 1.80 -17.16
N ASP A 199 -8.89 2.95 -16.49
CA ASP A 199 -8.29 4.21 -16.92
C ASP A 199 -6.97 4.47 -16.14
N VAL A 200 -6.91 4.02 -14.87
CA VAL A 200 -5.75 4.18 -13.98
C VAL A 200 -5.38 2.88 -13.30
N ILE A 201 -4.09 2.55 -13.23
CA ILE A 201 -3.56 1.43 -12.46
C ILE A 201 -2.85 1.96 -11.22
N LEU A 202 -3.46 1.74 -10.04
CA LEU A 202 -2.82 1.99 -8.75
C LEU A 202 -2.20 0.71 -8.23
N HIS A 203 -0.89 0.70 -7.97
CA HIS A 203 -0.25 -0.53 -7.51
C HIS A 203 0.69 -0.32 -6.34
N LYS A 204 0.81 -1.36 -5.51
CA LYS A 204 1.97 -1.56 -4.64
C LYS A 204 2.79 -2.76 -5.10
N ALA A 205 3.48 -2.62 -6.23
CA ALA A 205 4.31 -3.70 -6.79
C ALA A 205 5.39 -4.19 -5.82
N THR A 206 5.80 -3.37 -4.84
CA THR A 206 6.73 -3.81 -3.80
C THR A 206 6.20 -4.98 -2.96
N ASP A 207 4.88 -5.17 -2.88
CA ASP A 207 4.29 -6.32 -2.18
C ASP A 207 4.45 -7.64 -2.96
N ASP A 208 4.67 -7.57 -4.27
CA ASP A 208 4.80 -8.70 -5.18
C ASP A 208 6.25 -9.01 -5.53
N ILE A 209 7.22 -8.40 -4.83
CA ILE A 209 8.65 -8.67 -5.05
C ILE A 209 9.02 -10.01 -4.42
N LEU A 210 9.66 -10.88 -5.21
CA LEU A 210 10.25 -12.14 -4.74
C LEU A 210 11.74 -11.99 -4.45
N SER A 211 12.45 -11.20 -5.26
CA SER A 211 13.87 -10.89 -5.06
C SER A 211 14.26 -9.54 -5.68
N VAL A 212 15.29 -8.93 -5.12
CA VAL A 212 15.89 -7.68 -5.59
C VAL A 212 17.39 -7.85 -5.68
N GLU A 213 17.95 -7.58 -6.85
CA GLU A 213 19.38 -7.42 -7.08
C GLU A 213 19.64 -5.94 -7.37
N LEU A 214 20.29 -5.25 -6.43
CA LEU A 214 20.61 -3.83 -6.56
C LEU A 214 21.91 -3.65 -7.35
N ASN A 215 21.91 -2.67 -8.25
CA ASN A 215 23.10 -2.23 -8.98
C ASN A 215 23.18 -0.71 -8.91
N LEU A 216 24.33 -0.16 -8.50
CA LEU A 216 24.53 1.28 -8.36
C LEU A 216 24.44 2.05 -9.69
N SER A 217 24.78 1.39 -10.81
CA SER A 217 24.90 2.05 -12.11
C SER A 217 23.74 1.74 -13.08
N LEU A 218 22.83 0.83 -12.71
CA LEU A 218 21.72 0.38 -13.55
C LEU A 218 20.42 0.33 -12.76
N ALA A 219 19.28 0.20 -13.45
CA ALA A 219 18.03 -0.13 -12.79
C ALA A 219 18.16 -1.44 -11.99
N PRO A 220 17.55 -1.54 -10.79
CA PRO A 220 17.58 -2.79 -10.03
C PRO A 220 16.94 -3.90 -10.84
N LYS A 221 17.49 -5.11 -10.74
CA LYS A 221 16.85 -6.30 -11.30
C LYS A 221 15.91 -6.86 -10.24
N ILE A 222 14.62 -6.76 -10.53
CA ILE A 222 13.54 -7.16 -9.64
C ILE A 222 12.84 -8.36 -10.26
N THR A 223 12.60 -9.39 -9.45
CA THR A 223 11.74 -10.50 -9.83
C THR A 223 10.41 -10.32 -9.11
N TYR A 224 9.32 -10.12 -9.84
CA TYR A 224 7.99 -10.07 -9.26
C TYR A 224 7.31 -11.45 -9.29
N THR A 225 6.17 -11.58 -8.60
CA THR A 225 5.22 -12.68 -8.81
C THR A 225 4.80 -12.76 -10.28
N ASN A 226 4.39 -13.95 -10.73
CA ASN A 226 3.98 -14.16 -12.13
C ASN A 226 2.91 -13.17 -12.59
N GLY A 227 1.89 -12.91 -11.75
CA GLY A 227 0.82 -11.99 -12.09
C GLY A 227 1.26 -10.53 -12.20
N MET A 228 2.17 -10.08 -11.33
CA MET A 228 2.73 -8.73 -11.42
C MET A 228 3.69 -8.59 -12.61
N GLU A 229 4.47 -9.63 -12.95
CA GLU A 229 5.27 -9.65 -14.20
C GLU A 229 4.39 -9.58 -15.44
N GLU A 230 3.28 -10.33 -15.47
CA GLU A 230 2.31 -10.27 -16.57
C GLU A 230 1.75 -8.85 -16.70
N LEU A 231 1.25 -8.27 -15.61
CA LEU A 231 0.78 -6.88 -15.60
C LEU A 231 1.82 -5.90 -16.14
N ARG A 232 3.05 -5.96 -15.62
CA ARG A 232 4.16 -5.09 -16.04
C ARG A 232 4.49 -5.24 -17.52
N ARG A 233 4.41 -6.45 -18.08
CA ARG A 233 4.69 -6.74 -19.50
C ARG A 233 3.55 -6.33 -20.43
N THR A 234 2.31 -6.37 -19.95
CA THR A 234 1.12 -6.04 -20.74
C THR A 234 0.83 -4.53 -20.79
N LEU A 235 1.19 -3.77 -19.74
CA LEU A 235 0.91 -2.33 -19.66
C LEU A 235 1.48 -1.49 -20.82
N PRO A 236 2.68 -1.75 -21.37
CA PRO A 236 3.16 -1.05 -22.56
C PRO A 236 2.22 -1.11 -23.77
N ASP A 237 1.46 -2.20 -23.92
CA ASP A 237 0.48 -2.39 -25.01
C ASP A 237 -0.87 -1.70 -24.71
N HIS A 238 -1.03 -1.08 -23.54
CA HIS A 238 -2.24 -0.42 -23.07
C HIS A 238 -1.94 1.04 -22.66
N PRO A 239 -1.49 1.90 -23.60
CA PRO A 239 -1.03 3.26 -23.28
C PRO A 239 -2.12 4.20 -22.76
N HIS A 240 -3.40 3.82 -22.90
CA HIS A 240 -4.53 4.55 -22.31
C HIS A 240 -4.57 4.42 -20.78
N CYS A 241 -4.01 3.34 -20.22
CA CYS A 241 -3.93 3.12 -18.78
C CYS A 241 -2.83 4.00 -18.16
N CYS A 242 -3.20 4.94 -17.30
CA CYS A 242 -2.25 5.70 -16.51
C CYS A 242 -1.75 4.87 -15.31
N VAL A 243 -0.45 4.56 -15.26
CA VAL A 243 0.13 3.82 -14.14
C VAL A 243 0.58 4.78 -13.04
N ILE A 244 0.03 4.62 -11.83
CA ILE A 244 0.35 5.41 -10.65
C ILE A 244 1.05 4.54 -9.60
N ASP A 245 2.33 4.77 -9.31
CA ASP A 245 3.32 5.51 -10.13
C ASP A 245 4.03 4.55 -11.09
N PRO A 246 4.61 5.01 -12.22
CA PRO A 246 5.36 4.13 -13.10
C PRO A 246 6.38 3.29 -12.33
N PHE A 247 6.52 2.00 -12.69
CA PHE A 247 7.39 1.07 -11.95
C PHE A 247 8.81 1.62 -11.74
N ASN A 248 9.37 2.33 -12.71
CA ASN A 248 10.73 2.88 -12.59
C ASN A 248 10.86 3.95 -11.50
N ASN A 249 9.78 4.68 -11.19
CA ASN A 249 9.74 5.73 -10.19
C ASN A 249 9.80 5.16 -8.77
N ILE A 250 9.40 3.89 -8.58
CA ILE A 250 9.49 3.22 -7.27
C ILE A 250 10.89 2.65 -7.00
N TYR A 251 11.75 2.51 -8.02
CA TYR A 251 13.06 1.87 -7.85
C TYR A 251 14.00 2.57 -6.87
N PRO A 252 14.07 3.91 -6.81
CA PRO A 252 14.87 4.59 -5.79
C PRO A 252 14.48 4.18 -4.37
N VAL A 253 13.19 4.07 -4.05
CA VAL A 253 12.73 3.72 -2.69
C VAL A 253 12.92 2.24 -2.33
N LEU A 254 13.40 1.41 -3.26
CA LEU A 254 13.83 0.03 -2.97
C LEU A 254 15.28 -0.04 -2.47
N ASP A 255 16.06 1.03 -2.65
CA ASP A 255 17.47 1.09 -2.34
C ASP A 255 17.74 2.20 -1.32
N ARG A 256 17.96 1.82 -0.06
CA ARG A 256 18.24 2.77 1.03
C ARG A 256 19.44 3.65 0.72
N LEU A 257 20.47 3.10 0.08
CA LEU A 257 21.68 3.85 -0.26
C LEU A 257 21.37 4.92 -1.33
N LYS A 258 20.58 4.57 -2.34
CA LYS A 258 20.15 5.51 -3.37
C LYS A 258 19.31 6.65 -2.79
N ILE A 259 18.41 6.36 -1.84
CA ILE A 259 17.68 7.38 -1.10
C ILE A 259 18.62 8.28 -0.30
N GLN A 260 19.59 7.72 0.42
CA GLN A 260 20.53 8.54 1.19
C GLN A 260 21.34 9.50 0.30
N TYR A 261 21.83 9.04 -0.86
CA TYR A 261 22.48 9.93 -1.83
C TYR A 261 21.54 10.99 -2.39
N LEU A 262 20.28 10.64 -2.65
CA LEU A 262 19.28 11.60 -3.10
C LEU A 262 19.08 12.70 -2.04
N LEU A 263 18.94 12.32 -0.77
CA LEU A 263 18.70 13.26 0.34
C LEU A 263 19.84 14.26 0.59
N LEU A 264 21.05 14.05 0.04
CA LEU A 264 22.11 15.06 0.05
C LEU A 264 21.68 16.35 -0.66
N GLY A 265 20.81 16.25 -1.67
CA GLY A 265 20.28 17.42 -2.39
C GLY A 265 19.29 18.29 -1.61
N LEU A 266 18.94 17.92 -0.38
CA LEU A 266 18.12 18.77 0.50
C LEU A 266 18.89 19.98 1.03
N GLU A 267 20.23 19.98 0.93
CA GLU A 267 21.07 21.10 1.33
C GLU A 267 20.63 22.41 0.64
N ASP A 268 20.17 22.34 -0.60
CA ASP A 268 19.66 23.47 -1.40
C ASP A 268 18.44 24.17 -0.79
N LEU A 269 17.70 23.50 0.12
CA LEU A 269 16.53 24.07 0.80
C LEU A 269 16.88 24.82 2.10
N ASN A 270 18.10 24.65 2.60
CA ASN A 270 18.51 25.17 3.89
C ASN A 270 18.92 26.64 3.82
N LYS A 271 18.64 27.39 4.89
CA LYS A 271 19.03 28.79 5.07
C LYS A 271 19.97 28.92 6.26
N GLU A 272 20.98 29.77 6.15
CA GLU A 272 21.89 30.05 7.26
C GLU A 272 21.14 30.60 8.49
N GLY A 273 21.52 30.13 9.68
CA GLY A 273 20.94 30.58 10.95
C GLY A 273 19.60 29.96 11.33
N PHE A 274 19.06 29.02 10.54
CA PHE A 274 17.84 28.26 10.83
C PHE A 274 18.13 26.75 10.95
N SER A 275 17.21 26.00 11.58
CA SER A 275 17.23 24.54 11.56
C SER A 275 17.23 24.02 10.13
N LYS A 276 18.00 22.96 9.88
CA LYS A 276 18.16 22.38 8.54
C LYS A 276 17.27 21.17 8.33
N ILE A 277 16.96 20.86 7.08
CA ILE A 277 16.43 19.55 6.65
C ILE A 277 17.49 18.79 5.87
N ARG A 278 17.72 17.53 6.24
CA ARG A 278 18.77 16.70 5.64
C ARG A 278 18.49 15.20 5.75
N GLY A 279 19.26 14.40 5.02
CA GLY A 279 19.38 12.96 5.28
C GLY A 279 20.25 12.66 6.52
N ALA A 280 20.17 11.41 7.00
CA ALA A 280 21.10 10.91 8.00
C ALA A 280 22.52 10.79 7.43
N HIS A 281 23.55 10.84 8.28
CA HIS A 281 24.88 10.39 7.86
C HIS A 281 24.84 8.89 7.62
N PHE A 282 25.57 8.43 6.62
CA PHE A 282 25.47 7.04 6.19
C PHE A 282 26.78 6.50 5.64
N LEU A 283 26.97 5.19 5.84
CA LEU A 283 28.06 4.41 5.27
C LEU A 283 27.50 3.13 4.64
N LYS A 284 27.86 2.88 3.38
CA LYS A 284 27.62 1.56 2.77
C LYS A 284 28.66 0.57 3.27
N VAL A 285 28.20 -0.60 3.71
CA VAL A 285 29.06 -1.70 4.12
C VAL A 285 28.76 -2.96 3.31
N GLU A 286 29.79 -3.49 2.66
CA GLU A 286 29.77 -4.74 1.88
C GLU A 286 30.19 -5.96 2.70
N SER A 287 30.92 -5.73 3.80
CA SER A 287 31.43 -6.77 4.69
C SER A 287 31.62 -6.20 6.10
N TYR A 288 31.06 -6.87 7.10
CA TYR A 288 31.30 -6.52 8.50
C TYR A 288 32.72 -6.84 8.98
N ASN A 289 33.46 -7.65 8.22
CA ASN A 289 34.85 -8.02 8.52
C ASN A 289 35.87 -7.10 7.86
N ASP A 290 35.43 -5.97 7.29
CA ASP A 290 36.34 -4.98 6.71
C ASP A 290 37.24 -4.39 7.81
N PRO A 291 38.58 -4.57 7.73
CA PRO A 291 39.50 -4.06 8.75
C PRO A 291 39.53 -2.52 8.81
N SER A 292 39.10 -1.84 7.74
CA SER A 292 39.01 -0.38 7.66
C SER A 292 37.65 0.17 8.08
N LEU A 293 36.73 -0.67 8.58
CA LEU A 293 35.37 -0.25 8.93
C LEU A 293 35.35 0.91 9.94
N SER A 294 36.21 0.87 10.96
CA SER A 294 36.31 1.94 11.96
C SER A 294 36.67 3.29 11.33
N ASP A 295 37.69 3.30 10.46
CA ASP A 295 38.13 4.53 9.78
C ASP A 295 37.04 5.04 8.83
N LYS A 296 36.39 4.15 8.09
CA LYS A 296 35.28 4.49 7.20
C LYS A 296 34.07 5.05 7.94
N LEU A 297 33.76 4.53 9.13
CA LEU A 297 32.70 5.05 9.98
C LEU A 297 33.03 6.49 10.40
N LEU A 298 34.26 6.74 10.87
CA LEU A 298 34.72 8.07 11.24
C LEU A 298 34.68 9.07 10.07
N GLU A 299 35.18 8.66 8.89
CA GLU A 299 35.15 9.47 7.66
C GLU A 299 33.73 9.80 7.22
N ALA A 300 32.82 8.84 7.32
CA ALA A 300 31.40 9.01 7.00
C ALA A 300 30.60 9.76 8.08
N LYS A 301 31.26 10.19 9.16
CA LYS A 301 30.65 10.81 10.34
C LYS A 301 29.55 9.92 10.97
N VAL A 302 29.82 8.63 11.00
CA VAL A 302 28.95 7.60 11.57
C VAL A 302 29.58 7.08 12.85
N SER A 303 28.78 7.05 13.91
CA SER A 303 29.25 6.82 15.27
C SER A 303 28.47 5.75 16.03
N LEU A 304 28.75 5.55 17.32
CA LEU A 304 28.05 4.58 18.15
C LEU A 304 27.18 5.29 19.20
N PRO A 305 25.98 4.76 19.53
CA PRO A 305 25.37 3.62 18.86
C PRO A 305 24.93 3.95 17.42
N SER A 306 25.02 2.98 16.51
CA SER A 306 24.60 3.14 15.10
C SER A 306 23.40 2.28 14.79
N ILE A 307 22.60 2.66 13.80
CA ILE A 307 21.56 1.80 13.25
C ILE A 307 22.02 1.17 11.93
N VAL A 308 21.92 -0.15 11.84
CA VAL A 308 22.32 -0.95 10.67
C VAL A 308 21.05 -1.42 9.96
N LYS A 309 20.91 -1.06 8.68
CA LYS A 309 19.75 -1.37 7.85
C LYS A 309 20.18 -2.02 6.53
N PRO A 310 19.59 -3.15 6.10
CA PRO A 310 19.87 -3.74 4.79
C PRO A 310 19.77 -2.70 3.66
N GLN A 311 20.60 -2.79 2.62
CA GLN A 311 20.50 -1.83 1.52
C GLN A 311 19.13 -1.93 0.82
N VAL A 312 18.60 -3.14 0.66
CA VAL A 312 17.23 -3.36 0.17
C VAL A 312 16.24 -2.83 1.21
N ALA A 313 15.42 -1.86 0.81
CA ALA A 313 14.56 -1.09 1.70
C ALA A 313 13.22 -1.77 2.00
N CYS A 314 12.65 -2.48 1.02
CA CYS A 314 11.38 -3.19 1.16
C CYS A 314 11.21 -4.30 0.11
N GLY A 315 10.10 -5.03 0.21
CA GLY A 315 9.67 -6.05 -0.76
C GLY A 315 10.17 -7.46 -0.51
N VAL A 316 11.19 -7.62 0.34
CA VAL A 316 11.65 -8.93 0.82
C VAL A 316 11.65 -8.96 2.34
N SER A 317 11.40 -10.13 2.94
CA SER A 317 11.32 -10.28 4.41
C SER A 317 12.59 -9.82 5.13
N SER A 318 13.75 -10.00 4.49
CA SER A 318 15.05 -9.63 5.03
C SER A 318 15.28 -8.11 5.08
N ALA A 319 14.55 -7.30 4.30
CA ALA A 319 14.71 -5.84 4.22
C ALA A 319 14.42 -5.11 5.54
N HIS A 320 13.70 -5.77 6.45
CA HIS A 320 13.25 -5.21 7.73
C HIS A 320 14.07 -5.67 8.93
N SER A 321 15.03 -6.58 8.74
CA SER A 321 15.97 -7.03 9.77
C SER A 321 17.02 -5.95 10.02
N MET A 322 16.92 -5.25 11.14
CA MET A 322 17.79 -4.13 11.51
C MET A 322 18.51 -4.44 12.83
N ALA A 323 19.57 -3.68 13.11
CA ALA A 323 20.23 -3.74 14.40
C ALA A 323 20.63 -2.35 14.90
N ILE A 324 20.64 -2.16 16.21
CA ILE A 324 21.38 -1.06 16.85
C ILE A 324 22.67 -1.64 17.42
N VAL A 325 23.80 -1.05 17.06
CA VAL A 325 25.15 -1.53 17.40
C VAL A 325 25.78 -0.60 18.43
N PHE A 326 26.44 -1.16 19.45
CA PHE A 326 26.95 -0.41 20.60
C PHE A 326 28.48 -0.40 20.69
N SER A 327 29.17 -1.36 20.07
CA SER A 327 30.63 -1.43 19.97
C SER A 327 31.10 -1.79 18.56
N LEU A 328 32.38 -1.54 18.25
CA LEU A 328 32.94 -1.87 16.94
C LEU A 328 33.07 -3.38 16.72
N GLU A 329 33.26 -4.15 17.80
CA GLU A 329 33.38 -5.60 17.79
C GLU A 329 32.08 -6.28 17.36
N ASP A 330 30.93 -5.70 17.76
CA ASP A 330 29.60 -6.24 17.52
C ASP A 330 29.23 -6.34 16.03
N TYR A 331 29.82 -5.50 15.17
CA TYR A 331 29.56 -5.56 13.73
C TYR A 331 29.87 -6.96 13.15
N LYS A 332 30.93 -7.60 13.63
CA LYS A 332 31.42 -8.90 13.10
C LYS A 332 30.43 -10.05 13.33
N GLU A 333 29.54 -9.92 14.31
CA GLU A 333 28.55 -10.94 14.68
C GLU A 333 27.14 -10.62 14.16
N LEU A 334 26.97 -9.53 13.40
CA LEU A 334 25.66 -9.12 12.87
C LEU A 334 25.11 -10.08 11.83
N GLN A 335 23.82 -10.40 11.98
CA GLN A 335 23.05 -11.18 11.01
C GLN A 335 22.23 -10.29 10.06
N VAL A 336 22.38 -8.97 10.15
CA VAL A 336 21.71 -8.04 9.24
C VAL A 336 22.24 -8.27 7.81
N PRO A 337 21.39 -8.54 6.81
CA PRO A 337 21.82 -8.84 5.45
C PRO A 337 22.75 -7.78 4.85
N LEU A 338 23.79 -8.25 4.15
CA LEU A 338 24.69 -7.44 3.33
C LEU A 338 24.19 -7.35 1.88
N PRO A 339 24.50 -6.28 1.13
CA PRO A 339 25.08 -5.04 1.64
C PRO A 339 24.12 -4.30 2.58
N THR A 340 24.69 -3.51 3.50
CA THR A 340 23.94 -2.75 4.48
C THR A 340 24.29 -1.26 4.39
N VAL A 341 23.39 -0.42 4.88
CA VAL A 341 23.60 1.01 5.09
C VAL A 341 23.59 1.23 6.60
N ILE A 342 24.76 1.56 7.14
CA ILE A 342 24.89 2.01 8.52
C ILE A 342 24.55 3.49 8.54
N GLN A 343 23.67 3.89 9.44
CA GLN A 343 23.29 5.28 9.61
C GLN A 343 23.59 5.71 11.04
N VAL A 344 24.09 6.93 11.14
CA VAL A 344 23.99 7.74 12.33
C VAL A 344 23.35 9.04 11.91
N VAL A 345 22.66 9.60 12.86
CA VAL A 345 22.00 10.87 12.66
C VAL A 345 22.88 11.80 13.53
N ASP A 346 23.35 12.91 12.96
CA ASP A 346 24.51 13.76 13.35
C ASP A 346 24.56 14.40 14.76
N VAL A 347 25.71 15.00 15.14
CA VAL A 347 25.92 16.03 16.18
C VAL A 347 26.63 17.26 15.60
N SER A 348 25.88 18.36 15.51
CA SER A 348 26.23 19.80 15.48
C SER A 348 27.35 20.35 14.56
N SER A 349 26.96 21.29 13.70
CA SER A 349 27.82 22.39 13.22
C SER A 349 27.40 23.71 13.87
N SER A 350 27.76 23.92 15.14
CA SER A 350 27.75 25.26 15.74
C SER A 350 29.19 25.69 15.99
N GLU A 351 29.65 26.70 15.24
CA GLU A 351 31.04 27.19 15.21
C GLU A 351 31.55 27.81 16.53
N GLU A 352 30.71 27.94 17.56
CA GLU A 352 31.08 28.68 18.79
C GLU A 352 31.73 27.84 19.91
N ASN A 353 31.89 26.54 19.75
CA ASN A 353 32.67 25.71 20.69
C ASN A 353 33.80 24.96 19.96
N LYS A 354 34.81 25.72 19.48
CA LYS A 354 36.14 25.15 19.28
C LYS A 354 36.79 24.90 20.64
N GLY A 355 36.45 23.75 21.22
CA GLY A 355 37.23 23.07 22.24
C GLY A 355 37.78 21.76 21.66
N LEU A 356 39.04 21.80 21.22
CA LEU A 356 39.97 20.69 20.95
C LEU A 356 39.76 19.85 19.66
N ASP A 357 40.54 20.20 18.63
CA ASP A 357 41.46 19.23 17.99
C ASP A 357 42.65 18.98 18.96
N GLU A 358 43.36 17.85 19.04
CA GLU A 358 43.89 16.99 17.98
C GLU A 358 43.85 15.48 18.34
N LYS A 359 43.03 15.01 19.31
CA LYS A 359 43.06 13.58 19.73
C LYS A 359 41.80 12.90 20.32
N GLY A 360 40.62 13.51 20.31
CA GLY A 360 39.41 12.83 20.80
C GLY A 360 38.15 13.70 20.73
N ASP A 361 37.07 13.17 20.16
CA ASP A 361 35.83 12.87 20.89
C ASP A 361 34.79 12.12 20.03
N PRO A 362 33.93 11.29 20.66
CA PRO A 362 32.96 10.44 19.98
C PRO A 362 31.80 11.26 19.39
N GLN A 363 31.47 10.97 18.14
CA GLN A 363 30.22 11.38 17.53
C GLN A 363 29.08 10.52 18.15
N GLU A 364 27.86 11.03 18.26
CA GLU A 364 26.75 10.30 18.91
C GLU A 364 25.57 10.10 17.94
N TYR A 365 24.75 9.09 18.23
CA TYR A 365 23.42 8.85 17.66
C TYR A 365 22.55 10.13 17.71
N VAL A 366 21.63 10.40 16.76
CA VAL A 366 20.68 11.52 16.99
C VAL A 366 19.75 11.12 18.08
N ASP A 367 19.97 11.80 19.17
CA ASP A 367 19.01 12.00 20.20
C ASP A 367 17.89 12.86 19.65
N HIS A 368 16.70 12.25 19.57
CA HIS A 368 15.48 12.85 19.02
C HIS A 368 14.34 12.75 20.02
N SER A 369 14.69 12.70 21.31
CA SER A 369 13.77 12.62 22.42
C SER A 369 12.69 11.55 22.23
N SER A 370 13.10 10.42 21.65
CA SER A 370 12.24 9.28 21.34
C SER A 370 10.99 9.60 20.52
N THR A 371 11.04 10.61 19.65
CA THR A 371 9.89 11.11 18.88
C THR A 371 10.13 11.02 17.37
N LEU A 372 9.23 10.35 16.66
CA LEU A 372 9.26 10.17 15.20
C LEU A 372 8.05 10.86 14.56
N PHE A 373 8.28 11.66 13.53
CA PHE A 373 7.24 12.30 12.75
C PHE A 373 7.09 11.58 11.41
N LYS A 374 5.96 10.90 11.22
CA LYS A 374 5.64 10.22 9.96
C LYS A 374 4.88 11.17 9.06
N PHE A 375 5.46 11.56 7.93
CA PHE A 375 4.81 12.38 6.91
C PHE A 375 4.20 11.52 5.82
N TYR A 376 3.02 11.94 5.34
CA TYR A 376 2.28 11.31 4.26
C TYR A 376 1.98 12.34 3.19
N VAL A 377 2.51 12.13 2.00
CA VAL A 377 2.28 12.96 0.82
C VAL A 377 1.23 12.27 -0.04
N LEU A 378 0.05 12.90 -0.15
CA LEU A 378 -1.07 12.46 -0.97
C LEU A 378 -1.28 13.50 -2.08
N GLY A 379 -0.55 13.36 -3.18
CA GLY A 379 -0.50 14.37 -4.23
C GLY A 379 0.18 15.65 -3.72
N GLU A 380 -0.57 16.75 -3.68
CA GLU A 380 -0.08 18.05 -3.17
C GLU A 380 -0.30 18.23 -1.67
N LYS A 381 -1.06 17.34 -1.03
CA LYS A 381 -1.39 17.45 0.40
C LYS A 381 -0.37 16.67 1.22
N VAL A 382 0.14 17.33 2.26
CA VAL A 382 1.07 16.74 3.23
C VAL A 382 0.37 16.65 4.58
N PHE A 383 0.33 15.44 5.13
CA PHE A 383 -0.17 15.14 6.47
C PHE A 383 0.96 14.57 7.31
N HIS A 384 0.82 14.59 8.63
CA HIS A 384 1.79 13.95 9.51
C HIS A 384 1.15 13.34 10.74
N ALA A 385 1.89 12.46 11.40
CA ALA A 385 1.53 11.87 12.67
C ALA A 385 2.76 11.69 13.56
N VAL A 386 2.60 11.97 14.85
CA VAL A 386 3.65 11.77 15.84
C VAL A 386 3.61 10.34 16.37
N LYS A 387 4.77 9.69 16.43
CA LYS A 387 4.97 8.32 16.89
C LYS A 387 6.07 8.26 17.93
N LYS A 388 5.98 7.25 18.80
CA LYS A 388 7.10 6.84 19.65
C LYS A 388 8.21 6.27 18.77
N SER A 389 9.43 6.67 19.10
CA SER A 389 10.66 6.23 18.44
C SER A 389 11.59 5.54 19.44
N THR A 390 12.76 5.18 18.96
CA THR A 390 13.87 4.65 19.75
C THR A 390 14.36 5.64 20.80
N PRO A 391 14.77 5.19 22.01
CA PRO A 391 15.40 6.06 22.99
C PRO A 391 16.67 6.74 22.46
N ASN A 392 17.09 7.77 23.18
CA ASN A 392 18.37 8.43 22.97
C ASN A 392 19.55 7.47 23.19
N GLY A 393 20.69 7.79 22.59
CA GLY A 393 21.91 7.00 22.61
C GLY A 393 22.39 6.68 24.01
N ASP A 394 22.34 7.64 24.94
CA ASP A 394 22.77 7.43 26.33
C ASP A 394 21.90 6.38 27.05
N VAL A 395 20.58 6.40 26.85
CA VAL A 395 19.62 5.42 27.38
C VAL A 395 19.86 4.07 26.73
N LEU A 396 20.03 4.04 25.40
CA LEU A 396 20.32 2.83 24.64
C LEU A 396 21.63 2.16 25.10
N MET A 397 22.68 2.95 25.34
CA MET A 397 23.97 2.47 25.84
C MET A 397 23.85 1.90 27.27
N LYS A 398 23.10 2.56 28.17
CA LYS A 398 22.83 2.05 29.53
C LYS A 398 22.05 0.73 29.50
N LEU A 399 21.02 0.64 28.66
CA LEU A 399 20.25 -0.60 28.46
C LEU A 399 21.13 -1.72 27.89
N SER A 400 22.03 -1.38 27.00
CA SER A 400 22.99 -2.31 26.40
C SER A 400 24.01 -2.84 27.42
N GLN A 401 24.54 -1.99 28.30
CA GLN A 401 25.44 -2.40 29.39
C GLN A 401 24.79 -3.45 30.31
N ALA A 402 23.49 -3.32 30.60
CA ALA A 402 22.75 -4.32 31.37
C ALA A 402 22.62 -5.68 30.63
N ASN A 403 22.72 -5.67 29.30
CA ASN A 403 22.61 -6.84 28.42
C ASN A 403 23.96 -7.28 27.82
N GLN A 404 25.08 -6.98 28.48
CA GLN A 404 26.44 -7.36 28.04
C GLN A 404 26.88 -6.73 26.70
N LEU A 405 26.40 -5.52 26.40
CA LEU A 405 26.75 -4.73 25.21
C LEU A 405 26.35 -5.34 23.85
N LYS A 406 25.53 -6.39 23.83
CA LYS A 406 25.16 -7.06 22.56
C LYS A 406 24.31 -6.16 21.65
N PRO A 407 24.48 -6.26 20.33
CA PRO A 407 23.67 -5.49 19.38
C PRO A 407 22.19 -5.86 19.51
N LEU A 408 21.33 -4.84 19.41
CA LEU A 408 19.89 -4.99 19.52
C LEU A 408 19.30 -5.26 18.14
N VAL A 409 19.08 -6.54 17.83
CA VAL A 409 18.50 -6.99 16.54
C VAL A 409 16.97 -6.99 16.62
N PHE A 410 16.31 -6.42 15.61
CA PHE A 410 14.84 -6.36 15.55
C PHE A 410 14.32 -6.36 14.11
N ASP A 411 13.04 -6.69 13.97
CA ASP A 411 12.30 -6.58 12.71
C ASP A 411 11.43 -5.32 12.76
N SER A 412 11.77 -4.31 11.94
CA SER A 412 11.10 -3.00 11.92
C SER A 412 9.59 -3.06 11.62
N LEU A 413 9.08 -4.15 11.02
CA LEU A 413 7.63 -4.34 10.82
C LEU A 413 6.93 -4.95 12.03
N LYS A 414 7.66 -5.64 12.91
CA LYS A 414 7.09 -6.35 14.08
C LYS A 414 7.26 -5.55 15.35
N SER A 415 8.44 -5.00 15.58
CA SER A 415 8.77 -4.27 16.80
C SER A 415 9.93 -3.31 16.58
N LEU A 416 9.74 -2.06 16.97
CA LEU A 416 10.82 -1.11 17.18
C LEU A 416 11.11 -1.06 18.68
N PRO A 417 12.39 -0.96 19.10
CA PRO A 417 12.71 -0.76 20.50
C PRO A 417 12.36 0.68 20.90
N THR A 418 11.09 0.93 21.23
CA THR A 418 10.55 2.27 21.47
C THR A 418 10.58 2.66 22.95
N ALA A 419 10.75 3.96 23.23
CA ALA A 419 10.55 4.49 24.57
C ALA A 419 9.06 4.48 25.00
N GLU A 420 8.80 4.60 26.30
CA GLU A 420 7.43 4.56 26.84
C GLU A 420 6.59 5.81 26.51
N LYS A 421 7.22 6.96 26.29
CA LYS A 421 6.55 8.26 26.07
C LYS A 421 7.28 9.08 24.99
N ASN A 422 6.51 9.86 24.24
CA ASN A 422 7.07 10.95 23.43
C ASN A 422 7.44 12.10 24.37
N GLN A 423 8.53 12.80 24.08
CA GLN A 423 8.89 14.00 24.82
C GLN A 423 8.38 15.29 24.15
N TYR A 424 8.14 15.25 22.82
CA TYR A 424 7.63 16.39 22.05
C TYR A 424 6.38 16.04 21.25
N GLY A 425 5.56 17.08 20.97
CA GLY A 425 4.40 17.04 20.10
C GLY A 425 4.62 17.75 18.76
N ASP A 426 3.53 18.18 18.13
CA ASP A 426 3.53 18.84 16.82
C ASP A 426 4.28 20.18 16.82
N GLU A 427 4.37 20.84 17.97
CA GLU A 427 4.99 22.16 18.14
C GLU A 427 6.49 22.22 17.84
N ALA A 428 7.18 21.07 17.85
CA ALA A 428 8.61 20.99 17.59
C ALA A 428 8.95 21.03 16.08
N VAL A 429 7.98 20.76 15.20
CA VAL A 429 8.23 20.58 13.77
C VAL A 429 8.15 21.92 13.03
N ASP A 430 9.19 22.25 12.26
CA ASP A 430 9.10 23.25 11.20
C ASP A 430 8.32 22.67 10.01
N LEU A 431 6.99 22.85 10.04
CA LEU A 431 6.11 22.31 9.01
C LEU A 431 6.32 22.96 7.64
N GLU A 432 6.80 24.20 7.56
CA GLU A 432 7.07 24.85 6.28
C GLU A 432 8.29 24.21 5.62
N LEU A 433 9.37 24.05 6.38
CA LEU A 433 10.59 23.39 5.93
C LEU A 433 10.32 21.95 5.47
N VAL A 434 9.56 21.18 6.26
CA VAL A 434 9.23 19.80 5.89
C VAL A 434 8.29 19.72 4.69
N LYS A 435 7.33 20.64 4.54
CA LYS A 435 6.48 20.71 3.32
C LYS A 435 7.30 21.04 2.08
N ASN A 436 8.29 21.92 2.19
CA ASN A 436 9.21 22.21 1.08
C ASN A 436 10.02 20.96 0.70
N ALA A 437 10.52 20.21 1.67
CA ALA A 437 11.19 18.93 1.41
C ALA A 437 10.25 17.87 0.82
N ALA A 438 8.98 17.82 1.26
CA ALA A 438 7.97 16.93 0.68
C ALA A 438 7.74 17.24 -0.81
N ASN A 439 7.61 18.52 -1.16
CA ASN A 439 7.47 18.96 -2.55
C ASN A 439 8.72 18.63 -3.38
N TRP A 440 9.91 18.89 -2.82
CA TRP A 440 11.17 18.57 -3.48
C TRP A 440 11.33 17.05 -3.70
N LEU A 441 10.99 16.21 -2.70
CA LEU A 441 11.01 14.75 -2.84
C LEU A 441 10.01 14.27 -3.89
N ARG A 442 8.81 14.86 -3.92
CA ARG A 442 7.78 14.55 -4.92
C ARG A 442 8.29 14.78 -6.33
N GLU A 443 8.97 15.91 -6.57
CA GLU A 443 9.56 16.25 -7.87
C GLU A 443 10.75 15.35 -8.23
N LYS A 444 11.65 15.07 -7.28
CA LYS A 444 12.85 14.27 -7.53
C LYS A 444 12.56 12.77 -7.72
N LEU A 445 11.58 12.23 -7.01
CA LEU A 445 11.18 10.83 -7.09
C LEU A 445 10.07 10.59 -8.12
N ASP A 446 9.36 11.65 -8.55
CA ASP A 446 8.14 11.59 -9.35
C ASP A 446 7.14 10.56 -8.79
N LEU A 447 6.91 10.65 -7.47
CA LEU A 447 5.94 9.81 -6.76
C LEU A 447 4.71 10.64 -6.39
N THR A 448 3.53 10.12 -6.67
CA THR A 448 2.24 10.74 -6.36
C THR A 448 1.86 10.51 -4.90
N ILE A 449 2.10 9.29 -4.39
CA ILE A 449 1.76 8.91 -3.02
C ILE A 449 2.95 8.23 -2.35
N PHE A 450 3.52 8.88 -1.35
CA PHE A 450 4.63 8.36 -0.57
C PHE A 450 4.58 8.91 0.85
N GLY A 451 5.40 8.35 1.73
CA GLY A 451 5.62 8.89 3.06
C GLY A 451 7.09 8.90 3.39
N PHE A 452 7.47 9.69 4.38
CA PHE A 452 8.84 9.74 4.86
C PHE A 452 8.83 9.99 6.37
N ASP A 453 9.82 9.43 7.04
CA ASP A 453 9.94 9.50 8.48
C ASP A 453 11.02 10.53 8.84
N VAL A 454 10.68 11.45 9.74
CA VAL A 454 11.55 12.53 10.21
C VAL A 454 11.77 12.40 11.71
N VAL A 455 13.02 12.57 12.14
CA VAL A 455 13.37 12.81 13.55
C VAL A 455 13.93 14.23 13.68
N ILE A 456 13.76 14.84 14.85
CA ILE A 456 14.31 16.18 15.12
C ILE A 456 15.49 16.01 16.05
N GLN A 457 16.65 16.48 15.61
CA GLN A 457 17.88 16.37 16.37
C GLN A 457 17.88 17.30 17.59
N GLU A 458 18.17 16.75 18.76
CA GLU A 458 18.45 17.51 19.97
C GLU A 458 19.68 18.41 19.79
N GLY A 459 19.63 19.60 20.38
CA GLY A 459 20.68 20.61 20.26
C GLY A 459 20.55 21.47 19.00
N THR A 460 20.59 20.87 17.81
CA THR A 460 20.54 21.65 16.53
C THR A 460 19.12 21.99 16.10
N GLY A 461 18.13 21.15 16.43
CA GLY A 461 16.77 21.26 15.90
C GLY A 461 16.62 20.81 14.44
N ASP A 462 17.66 20.21 13.85
CA ASP A 462 17.61 19.77 12.45
C ASP A 462 16.58 18.65 12.24
N HIS A 463 15.81 18.75 11.15
CA HIS A 463 14.87 17.75 10.67
C HIS A 463 15.59 16.72 9.81
N VAL A 464 15.72 15.50 10.33
CA VAL A 464 16.48 14.45 9.66
C VAL A 464 15.56 13.38 9.10
N ILE A 465 15.55 13.24 7.77
CA ILE A 465 14.78 12.21 7.07
C ILE A 465 15.53 10.87 7.18
N VAL A 466 14.90 9.90 7.84
CA VAL A 466 15.50 8.60 8.17
C VAL A 466 14.94 7.43 7.36
N ASP A 467 13.79 7.61 6.70
CA ASP A 467 13.16 6.61 5.84
C ASP A 467 12.23 7.25 4.81
N VAL A 468 12.06 6.62 3.64
CA VAL A 468 11.13 7.04 2.57
C VAL A 468 10.42 5.80 2.02
N ASN A 469 9.09 5.83 2.00
CA ASN A 469 8.22 4.70 1.69
C ASN A 469 7.23 5.04 0.58
N TYR A 470 7.17 4.23 -0.48
CA TYR A 470 6.13 4.35 -1.51
C TYR A 470 4.77 3.85 -1.00
N LEU A 471 3.68 4.55 -1.31
CA LEU A 471 2.28 4.17 -0.99
C LEU A 471 2.13 3.52 0.40
N PRO A 472 2.42 4.27 1.49
CA PRO A 472 2.20 3.82 2.86
C PRO A 472 0.71 3.67 3.16
N SER A 473 0.35 3.10 4.31
CA SER A 473 -1.07 2.95 4.68
C SER A 473 -1.75 4.21 5.18
N PHE A 474 -0.99 5.24 5.60
CA PHE A 474 -1.50 6.52 6.15
C PHE A 474 -2.68 6.37 7.12
N LYS A 475 -2.69 5.29 7.91
CA LYS A 475 -3.79 4.92 8.83
C LYS A 475 -3.90 5.84 10.04
N GLU A 476 -2.86 6.62 10.28
CA GLU A 476 -2.79 7.63 11.33
C GLU A 476 -3.52 8.92 10.98
N VAL A 477 -3.79 9.15 9.70
CA VAL A 477 -4.51 10.34 9.23
C VAL A 477 -6.00 9.99 9.14
N SER A 478 -6.84 10.86 9.68
CA SER A 478 -8.29 10.65 9.71
C SER A 478 -8.90 10.45 8.31
N ASP A 479 -9.86 9.55 8.20
CA ASP A 479 -10.41 9.10 6.91
C ASP A 479 -11.17 10.21 6.17
N ASP A 480 -11.79 11.14 6.91
CA ASP A 480 -12.53 12.30 6.37
C ASP A 480 -11.65 13.28 5.59
N VAL A 481 -10.34 13.28 5.84
CA VAL A 481 -9.36 14.11 5.12
C VAL A 481 -8.44 13.28 4.22
N ALA A 482 -8.02 12.09 4.66
CA ALA A 482 -7.06 11.26 3.95
C ALA A 482 -7.67 10.62 2.69
N ILE A 483 -8.90 10.10 2.77
CA ILE A 483 -9.53 9.41 1.63
C ILE A 483 -9.84 10.40 0.49
N PRO A 484 -10.43 11.59 0.75
CA PRO A 484 -10.61 12.58 -0.31
C PRO A 484 -9.28 13.06 -0.90
N ALA A 485 -8.24 13.24 -0.07
CA ALA A 485 -6.91 13.63 -0.56
C ALA A 485 -6.28 12.56 -1.45
N PHE A 486 -6.40 11.29 -1.06
CA PHE A 486 -5.94 10.14 -1.83
C PHE A 486 -6.65 10.05 -3.20
N TRP A 487 -7.97 10.24 -3.22
CA TRP A 487 -8.75 10.30 -4.45
C TRP A 487 -8.38 11.49 -5.34
N GLU A 488 -8.21 12.69 -4.79
CA GLU A 488 -7.76 13.85 -5.56
C GLU A 488 -6.36 13.65 -6.15
N ALA A 489 -5.43 13.03 -5.40
CA ALA A 489 -4.10 12.72 -5.89
C ALA A 489 -4.13 11.83 -7.14
N ILE A 490 -4.96 10.78 -7.11
CA ILE A 490 -5.17 9.88 -8.25
C ILE A 490 -5.76 10.64 -9.46
N LYS A 491 -6.82 11.44 -9.23
CA LYS A 491 -7.48 12.21 -10.29
C LYS A 491 -6.53 13.23 -10.93
N ASN A 492 -5.75 13.94 -10.13
CA ASN A 492 -4.83 14.95 -10.62
C ASN A 492 -3.72 14.32 -11.45
N LYS A 493 -3.08 13.24 -10.97
CA LYS A 493 -2.06 12.53 -11.75
C LYS A 493 -2.60 11.98 -13.07
N PHE A 494 -3.85 11.48 -13.07
CA PHE A 494 -4.53 11.05 -14.30
C PHE A 494 -4.73 12.23 -15.27
N ARG A 495 -5.24 13.38 -14.79
CA ARG A 495 -5.44 14.58 -15.62
C ARG A 495 -4.14 15.13 -16.19
N GLU A 496 -3.08 15.19 -15.39
CA GLU A 496 -1.74 15.59 -15.83
C GLU A 496 -1.27 14.71 -16.99
N ARG A 497 -1.43 13.38 -16.87
CA ARG A 497 -1.06 12.44 -17.92
C ARG A 497 -1.86 12.65 -19.21
N GLN A 498 -3.16 12.89 -19.10
CA GLN A 498 -4.01 13.18 -20.27
C GLN A 498 -3.60 14.47 -20.99
N GLN A 499 -3.17 15.48 -20.24
CA GLN A 499 -2.64 16.72 -20.82
C GLN A 499 -1.30 16.49 -21.54
N THR A 500 -0.39 15.70 -20.97
CA THR A 500 0.88 15.36 -21.65
C THR A 500 0.66 14.62 -22.97
N ILE A 501 -0.34 13.74 -23.04
CA ILE A 501 -0.67 12.98 -24.28
C ILE A 501 -1.35 13.87 -25.33
N SER A 502 -2.08 14.90 -24.89
CA SER A 502 -2.86 15.78 -25.78
C SER A 502 -2.06 16.96 -26.34
N GLN A 503 -0.82 17.17 -25.90
CA GLN A 503 0.08 18.19 -26.46
C GLN A 503 0.82 17.60 -27.68
N PRO A 504 0.68 18.21 -28.88
CA PRO A 504 1.21 17.69 -30.14
C PRO A 504 2.73 17.77 -30.28
#